data_AF-A0A8C0HQY6-F1
#
_entry.id   AF-A0A8C0HQY6-F1
#
_cell.length_a   1.000
_cell.length_b   1.000
_cell.length_c   1.000
_cell.angle_alpha   90.00
_cell.angle_beta   90.00
_cell.angle_gamma   90.00
#
_symmetry.space_group_name_H-M   'P 1'
#
loop_
_entity.id
_entity.type
_entity.pdbx_description
1 polymer ?
#
loop_
_entity_poly.entity_id
_entity_poly.type
_entity_poly.pdbx_seq_one_letter_code
_entity_poly.pdbx_strand_id
1 'polypeptide(L)'
;PGIPGQKGEPGINGKRGKIGIFFFFSGFLKKKSFLTISQSPSCGHVQYSAGCLLPMGPVTLYSVLYIGSKGEPGPPGPPGPPGPPGPPGKRKGKGKAQLQENIYSSKCTGETCAVPNDDTLAGKAEDRTPGPSKKAECVITSVGSPVHFVSVQQTFGTWMREPANISDERIWLTMHFSGNSVKEYENSNALLNDSYRIINITGFFYGCGHAVQNNHLYYQKGGTNVILKLGLDKASLGTLLIENALYHGRNYLFSNSKTYFNVAVDEKGLWIIYASSTDENIIVAHIDEETFSVIRHINTTYPKSKAGNAFIACGIMYVTDTKDMTVSFAFDLLKEKQIDARFELRSSQSVLAMLSYSLRDKNLYTWENGSLMVYPVHFG
;
A
#
# COMPACT_ATOMS: atom_id res chain seq x y z
N PRO A 1 -16.18 -44.17 22.64
CA PRO A 1 -16.80 -42.85 22.41
C PRO A 1 -16.07 -42.10 21.28
N GLY A 2 -16.70 -41.98 20.11
CA GLY A 2 -16.10 -41.35 18.92
C GLY A 2 -16.21 -39.82 18.94
N ILE A 3 -15.28 -39.16 18.26
CA ILE A 3 -15.17 -37.70 18.15
C ILE A 3 -16.34 -37.13 17.33
N PRO A 4 -16.96 -35.99 17.71
CA PRO A 4 -18.01 -35.36 16.92
C PRO A 4 -17.51 -34.93 15.53
N GLY A 5 -18.29 -35.20 14.49
CA GLY A 5 -17.98 -34.80 13.11
C GLY A 5 -18.02 -33.28 12.90
N GLN A 6 -17.26 -32.81 11.91
CA GLN A 6 -17.18 -31.39 11.55
C GLN A 6 -18.54 -30.82 11.11
N LYS A 7 -18.82 -29.57 11.51
CA LYS A 7 -19.99 -28.81 11.04
C LYS A 7 -19.87 -28.57 9.53
N GLY A 8 -20.95 -28.85 8.80
CA GLY A 8 -21.05 -28.56 7.37
C GLY A 8 -20.99 -27.07 7.03
N GLU A 9 -20.57 -26.77 5.81
CA GLU A 9 -20.39 -25.41 5.33
C GLU A 9 -21.71 -24.61 5.27
N PRO A 10 -21.70 -23.30 5.57
CA PRO A 10 -22.86 -22.44 5.42
C PRO A 10 -23.29 -22.32 3.95
N GLY A 11 -24.60 -22.40 3.70
CA GLY A 11 -25.17 -22.21 2.36
C GLY A 11 -24.90 -20.83 1.77
N ILE A 12 -24.86 -20.77 0.43
CA ILE A 12 -24.56 -19.57 -0.35
C ILE A 12 -25.59 -18.47 -0.06
N ASN A 13 -25.11 -17.27 0.33
CA ASN A 13 -25.96 -16.09 0.52
C ASN A 13 -26.69 -15.72 -0.78
N GLY A 14 -28.01 -15.57 -0.71
CA GLY A 14 -28.85 -15.15 -1.84
C GLY A 14 -28.45 -13.78 -2.39
N LYS A 15 -28.47 -13.65 -3.72
CA LYS A 15 -28.15 -12.39 -4.43
C LYS A 15 -29.16 -11.29 -4.07
N ARG A 16 -28.70 -10.15 -3.55
CA ARG A 16 -29.52 -8.92 -3.44
C ARG A 16 -29.81 -8.37 -4.84
N GLY A 17 -31.08 -8.03 -5.09
CA GLY A 17 -31.51 -7.31 -6.29
C GLY A 17 -30.83 -5.93 -6.41
N LYS A 18 -30.65 -5.47 -7.66
CA LYS A 18 -30.05 -4.17 -7.98
C LYS A 18 -30.92 -3.03 -7.41
N ILE A 19 -30.28 -2.07 -6.75
CA ILE A 19 -30.90 -0.80 -6.34
C ILE A 19 -30.89 0.14 -7.54
N GLY A 20 -32.06 0.54 -8.03
CA GLY A 20 -32.22 1.68 -8.93
C GLY A 20 -32.35 2.96 -8.09
N ILE A 21 -31.49 3.94 -8.34
CA ILE A 21 -31.63 5.29 -7.78
C ILE A 21 -32.49 6.09 -8.76
N PHE A 22 -33.73 6.41 -8.37
CA PHE A 22 -34.55 7.43 -9.02
C PHE A 22 -34.32 8.77 -8.32
N PHE A 23 -33.84 9.77 -9.05
CA PHE A 23 -33.86 11.16 -8.59
C PHE A 23 -35.25 11.75 -8.87
N PHE A 24 -35.99 12.12 -7.83
CA PHE A 24 -37.16 13.00 -7.97
C PHE A 24 -36.69 14.46 -7.89
N PHE A 25 -36.76 15.18 -9.01
CA PHE A 25 -36.78 16.64 -9.00
C PHE A 25 -38.21 17.10 -8.67
N SER A 26 -38.42 17.60 -7.46
CA SER A 26 -39.59 18.42 -7.15
C SER A 26 -39.34 19.85 -7.62
N GLY A 27 -39.56 20.10 -8.91
CA GLY A 27 -39.76 21.45 -9.44
C GLY A 27 -41.21 21.89 -9.18
N PHE A 28 -41.39 22.94 -8.39
CA PHE A 28 -42.70 23.58 -8.21
C PHE A 28 -43.12 24.27 -9.52
N LEU A 29 -43.93 23.59 -10.34
CA LEU A 29 -44.72 24.24 -11.38
C LEU A 29 -45.85 25.03 -10.72
N LYS A 30 -45.78 26.36 -10.72
CA LYS A 30 -46.92 27.22 -10.37
C LYS A 30 -47.83 27.34 -11.59
N LYS A 31 -48.96 26.61 -11.57
CA LYS A 31 -50.08 26.78 -12.50
C LYS A 31 -50.60 28.22 -12.42
N LYS A 32 -50.74 28.85 -13.59
CA LYS A 32 -51.58 30.03 -13.80
C LYS A 32 -53.04 29.65 -13.57
N SER A 33 -53.73 30.37 -12.70
CA SER A 33 -55.19 30.46 -12.69
C SER A 33 -55.56 31.94 -12.88
N PHE A 34 -56.37 32.17 -13.90
CA PHE A 34 -57.03 33.44 -14.18
C PHE A 34 -58.02 33.76 -13.06
N LEU A 35 -57.99 34.99 -12.56
CA LEU A 35 -59.18 35.67 -12.05
C LEU A 35 -59.09 37.13 -12.48
N THR A 36 -60.04 37.52 -13.34
CA THR A 36 -60.30 38.89 -13.78
C THR A 36 -61.12 39.59 -12.68
N ILE A 37 -60.80 40.83 -12.31
CA ILE A 37 -61.75 41.87 -11.84
C ILE A 37 -61.06 43.27 -11.92
N SER A 38 -61.77 44.16 -12.64
CA SER A 38 -61.82 45.63 -12.77
C SER A 38 -60.72 46.62 -12.28
N GLN A 39 -60.53 47.64 -13.15
CA GLN A 39 -59.96 49.00 -12.94
C GLN A 39 -60.60 49.69 -11.69
N SER A 40 -60.02 50.66 -10.95
CA SER A 40 -59.31 51.93 -11.31
C SER A 40 -58.81 52.63 -9.99
N PRO A 41 -58.30 53.90 -9.92
CA PRO A 41 -57.05 54.25 -9.23
C PRO A 41 -57.17 55.17 -7.98
N SER A 42 -56.16 55.18 -7.08
CA SER A 42 -55.87 56.36 -6.23
C SER A 42 -54.53 56.30 -5.46
N CYS A 43 -53.79 57.40 -5.62
CA CYS A 43 -52.68 58.03 -4.88
C CYS A 43 -52.43 57.66 -3.39
N GLY A 44 -51.17 57.66 -2.94
CA GLY A 44 -50.79 57.69 -1.52
C GLY A 44 -49.30 57.48 -1.22
N HIS A 45 -48.70 58.41 -0.49
CA HIS A 45 -47.26 58.67 -0.28
C HIS A 45 -46.68 58.00 1.01
N VAL A 46 -45.35 57.74 1.04
CA VAL A 46 -44.39 57.79 2.19
C VAL A 46 -44.46 56.69 3.30
N GLN A 47 -43.38 55.92 3.53
CA GLN A 47 -42.29 56.15 4.54
C GLN A 47 -41.46 54.88 4.84
N TYR A 48 -40.15 55.07 5.08
CA TYR A 48 -39.18 54.08 5.59
C TYR A 48 -39.33 53.83 7.11
N SER A 49 -39.13 52.58 7.57
CA SER A 49 -38.28 52.28 8.76
C SER A 49 -38.13 50.77 8.99
N ALA A 50 -36.92 50.39 9.40
CA ALA A 50 -36.41 49.04 9.61
C ALA A 50 -36.94 48.32 10.87
N GLY A 51 -36.86 46.99 10.87
CA GLY A 51 -36.99 46.19 12.09
C GLY A 51 -36.86 44.68 11.88
N CYS A 52 -36.04 44.07 12.75
CA CYS A 52 -35.95 42.64 13.11
C CYS A 52 -35.01 41.72 12.31
N LEU A 53 -33.76 41.63 12.80
CA LEU A 53 -32.99 40.39 12.83
C LEU A 53 -33.69 39.35 13.73
N LEU A 54 -33.72 38.09 13.27
CA LEU A 54 -33.74 36.90 14.12
C LEU A 54 -32.69 35.90 13.58
N PRO A 55 -31.97 35.17 14.45
CA PRO A 55 -30.88 34.29 14.05
C PRO A 55 -31.42 32.93 13.61
N MET A 56 -30.96 32.42 12.47
CA MET A 56 -31.18 31.02 12.07
C MET A 56 -30.13 30.13 12.75
N GLY A 57 -30.58 29.27 13.66
CA GLY A 57 -29.80 28.15 14.20
C GLY A 57 -29.60 27.02 13.17
N PRO A 58 -28.84 25.97 13.52
CA PRO A 58 -28.38 24.98 12.56
C PRO A 58 -29.51 24.07 12.06
N VAL A 59 -29.50 23.77 10.76
CA VAL A 59 -30.40 22.82 10.12
C VAL A 59 -29.88 21.40 10.38
N THR A 60 -30.56 20.66 11.25
CA THR A 60 -30.33 19.23 11.47
C THR A 60 -31.07 18.43 10.39
N LEU A 61 -30.34 17.71 9.54
CA LEU A 61 -30.92 16.78 8.56
C LEU A 61 -31.33 15.47 9.27
N TYR A 62 -32.62 15.16 9.31
CA TYR A 62 -33.10 13.82 9.67
C TYR A 62 -33.22 12.96 8.42
N SER A 63 -32.44 11.88 8.34
CA SER A 63 -32.64 10.81 7.36
C SER A 63 -33.62 9.77 7.94
N VAL A 64 -34.82 9.69 7.38
CA VAL A 64 -35.79 8.63 7.71
C VAL A 64 -35.49 7.41 6.83
N LEU A 65 -34.87 6.38 7.41
CA LEU A 65 -34.67 5.07 6.79
C LEU A 65 -35.91 4.20 7.06
N TYR A 66 -36.67 3.86 6.02
CA TYR A 66 -37.63 2.76 6.10
C TYR A 66 -36.89 1.43 5.87
N ILE A 67 -36.68 0.69 6.96
CA ILE A 67 -36.19 -0.69 6.92
C ILE A 67 -37.42 -1.60 6.72
N GLY A 68 -37.51 -2.25 5.56
CA GLY A 68 -38.47 -3.33 5.35
C GLY A 68 -38.16 -4.52 6.27
N SER A 69 -39.18 -5.11 6.87
CA SER A 69 -39.05 -6.26 7.79
C SER A 69 -38.40 -7.46 7.10
N LYS A 70 -37.54 -8.18 7.85
CA LYS A 70 -36.82 -9.37 7.41
C LYS A 70 -37.82 -10.50 7.16
N GLY A 71 -37.81 -11.11 5.97
CA GLY A 71 -38.61 -12.29 5.66
C GLY A 71 -38.26 -13.49 6.54
N GLU A 72 -39.23 -14.36 6.78
CA GLU A 72 -39.05 -15.53 7.66
C GLU A 72 -37.98 -16.51 7.12
N PRO A 73 -37.24 -17.20 8.00
CA PRO A 73 -36.30 -18.22 7.59
C PRO A 73 -37.00 -19.38 6.85
N GLY A 74 -36.40 -19.83 5.74
CA GLY A 74 -36.90 -21.00 5.02
C GLY A 74 -36.80 -22.29 5.85
N PRO A 75 -37.61 -23.31 5.53
CA PRO A 75 -37.62 -24.57 6.26
C PRO A 75 -36.27 -25.30 6.17
N PRO A 76 -35.89 -26.10 7.19
CA PRO A 76 -34.66 -26.89 7.17
C PRO A 76 -34.63 -27.87 5.99
N GLY A 77 -33.46 -27.98 5.34
CA GLY A 77 -33.25 -28.94 4.27
C GLY A 77 -33.29 -30.40 4.76
N PRO A 78 -33.57 -31.37 3.87
CA PRO A 78 -33.63 -32.78 4.23
C PRO A 78 -32.25 -33.30 4.71
N PRO A 79 -32.22 -34.33 5.59
CA PRO A 79 -30.98 -34.94 6.05
C PRO A 79 -30.16 -35.51 4.90
N GLY A 80 -28.84 -35.30 4.95
CA GLY A 80 -27.90 -35.86 3.97
C GLY A 80 -27.80 -37.39 4.06
N PRO A 81 -27.41 -38.06 2.96
CA PRO A 81 -27.26 -39.50 2.95
C PRO A 81 -26.14 -39.98 3.89
N PRO A 82 -26.23 -41.21 4.45
CA PRO A 82 -25.18 -41.78 5.30
C PRO A 82 -23.83 -41.88 4.56
N GLY A 83 -22.75 -41.50 5.24
CA GLY A 83 -21.39 -41.60 4.72
C GLY A 83 -20.93 -43.05 4.53
N PRO A 84 -19.97 -43.30 3.62
CA PRO A 84 -19.45 -44.63 3.36
C PRO A 84 -18.66 -45.20 4.57
N PRO A 85 -18.64 -46.53 4.76
CA PRO A 85 -17.88 -47.18 5.82
C PRO A 85 -16.38 -46.92 5.71
N GLY A 86 -15.74 -46.57 6.84
CA GLY A 86 -14.30 -46.34 6.91
C GLY A 86 -13.48 -47.63 6.74
N PRO A 87 -12.21 -47.52 6.27
CA PRO A 87 -11.37 -48.68 5.98
C PRO A 87 -10.93 -49.45 7.25
N PRO A 88 -10.68 -50.78 7.15
CA PRO A 88 -10.27 -51.61 8.29
C PRO A 88 -8.87 -51.26 8.80
N GLY A 89 -8.72 -51.05 10.12
CA GLY A 89 -7.44 -50.78 10.77
C GLY A 89 -6.53 -52.01 10.84
N LYS A 90 -5.24 -51.84 10.51
CA LYS A 90 -4.21 -52.88 10.67
C LYS A 90 -3.63 -52.87 12.09
N ARG A 91 -3.57 -54.06 12.71
CA ARG A 91 -2.96 -54.33 14.03
C ARG A 91 -1.43 -54.31 13.96
N LYS A 92 -0.82 -53.88 15.08
CA LYS A 92 0.63 -53.83 15.36
C LYS A 92 1.25 -55.24 15.45
N GLY A 93 2.46 -55.40 14.91
CA GLY A 93 3.39 -56.49 15.21
C GLY A 93 4.73 -55.93 15.71
N LYS A 94 5.22 -56.47 16.84
CA LYS A 94 6.49 -56.13 17.51
C LYS A 94 7.66 -56.88 16.88
N GLY A 95 8.84 -56.26 16.81
CA GLY A 95 10.13 -56.92 16.56
C GLY A 95 11.28 -56.01 16.98
N LYS A 96 12.17 -56.50 17.85
CA LYS A 96 13.23 -55.79 18.58
C LYS A 96 14.52 -55.60 17.77
N ALA A 97 15.30 -54.61 18.21
CA ALA A 97 16.65 -54.24 17.77
C ALA A 97 17.74 -55.28 18.07
N GLN A 98 18.82 -55.24 17.29
CA GLN A 98 20.16 -55.61 17.73
C GLN A 98 21.23 -54.72 17.06
N LEU A 99 22.12 -54.22 17.92
CA LEU A 99 23.30 -53.41 17.66
C LEU A 99 24.52 -54.35 17.77
N GLN A 100 25.51 -54.25 16.88
CA GLN A 100 26.84 -54.81 17.15
C GLN A 100 27.94 -54.05 16.39
N GLU A 101 28.87 -53.49 17.17
CA GLU A 101 30.18 -52.99 16.75
C GLU A 101 31.18 -54.16 16.57
N ASN A 102 32.18 -53.98 15.70
CA ASN A 102 33.61 -54.29 15.97
C ASN A 102 34.52 -54.02 14.74
N ILE A 103 35.31 -52.95 14.83
CA ILE A 103 36.79 -52.87 14.86
C ILE A 103 37.66 -53.88 14.03
N TYR A 104 38.46 -53.26 13.14
CA TYR A 104 39.84 -53.54 12.64
C TYR A 104 40.22 -54.80 11.82
N SER A 105 40.77 -54.58 10.62
CA SER A 105 42.21 -54.78 10.34
C SER A 105 42.65 -54.22 8.98
N SER A 106 43.82 -53.60 9.01
CA SER A 106 44.56 -52.85 7.99
C SER A 106 45.45 -53.71 7.08
N LYS A 107 45.80 -53.19 5.89
CA LYS A 107 47.06 -53.53 5.21
C LYS A 107 47.76 -52.25 4.71
N CYS A 108 49.05 -52.17 5.04
CA CYS A 108 49.98 -51.03 4.98
C CYS A 108 50.64 -50.80 3.62
N THR A 109 51.20 -49.59 3.44
CA THR A 109 52.62 -49.21 3.14
C THR A 109 52.61 -47.72 2.73
N GLY A 110 53.36 -46.74 3.25
CA GLY A 110 54.47 -46.61 4.18
C GLY A 110 55.37 -45.45 3.68
N GLU A 111 55.49 -44.36 4.45
CA GLU A 111 56.71 -43.52 4.70
C GLU A 111 56.37 -42.16 5.38
N THR A 112 56.48 -42.16 6.73
CA THR A 112 57.22 -41.25 7.66
C THR A 112 57.51 -39.78 7.29
N CYS A 113 57.47 -38.76 8.17
CA CYS A 113 57.84 -38.62 9.59
C CYS A 113 57.15 -37.42 10.28
N ALA A 114 57.19 -37.41 11.62
CA ALA A 114 56.56 -36.45 12.54
C ALA A 114 57.40 -35.20 12.92
N VAL A 115 56.68 -34.26 13.56
CA VAL A 115 56.96 -32.94 14.19
C VAL A 115 58.24 -32.85 15.07
N PRO A 116 58.77 -31.63 15.36
CA PRO A 116 58.47 -30.98 16.66
C PRO A 116 58.32 -29.43 16.65
N ASN A 117 57.56 -28.90 17.62
CA ASN A 117 57.48 -27.48 18.04
C ASN A 117 58.81 -26.95 18.63
N ASP A 118 59.09 -25.64 18.59
CA ASP A 118 59.05 -24.72 19.76
C ASP A 118 59.57 -23.27 19.46
N ASP A 119 59.23 -22.36 20.38
CA ASP A 119 59.19 -20.88 20.49
C ASP A 119 60.36 -19.95 20.08
N THR A 120 59.99 -18.67 19.81
CA THR A 120 60.48 -17.41 20.49
C THR A 120 60.94 -16.24 19.58
N LEU A 121 60.12 -15.16 19.60
CA LEU A 121 60.40 -13.69 19.52
C LEU A 121 61.40 -13.09 18.49
N ALA A 122 60.91 -12.14 17.68
CA ALA A 122 61.24 -10.69 17.75
C ALA A 122 60.73 -9.97 16.49
N GLY A 123 60.35 -8.70 16.65
CA GLY A 123 59.45 -7.99 15.76
C GLY A 123 60.02 -7.51 14.43
N LYS A 124 59.11 -7.17 13.52
CA LYS A 124 59.20 -5.99 12.64
C LYS A 124 57.81 -5.57 12.19
N ALA A 125 57.64 -4.26 12.16
CA ALA A 125 56.40 -3.55 11.91
C ALA A 125 56.02 -3.54 10.41
N GLU A 126 54.73 -3.29 10.19
CA GLU A 126 54.10 -2.77 8.96
C GLU A 126 54.03 -3.69 7.74
N ASP A 127 52.85 -4.28 7.51
CA ASP A 127 51.89 -3.71 6.55
C ASP A 127 50.51 -4.35 6.79
N ARG A 128 49.62 -3.64 7.49
CA ARG A 128 48.21 -4.02 7.59
C ARG A 128 47.50 -3.40 6.40
N THR A 129 47.48 -4.12 5.28
CA THR A 129 46.43 -3.94 4.28
C THR A 129 45.07 -3.91 4.99
N PRO A 130 44.23 -2.87 4.80
CA PRO A 130 42.87 -2.90 5.30
C PRO A 130 42.19 -4.10 4.64
N GLY A 131 41.76 -5.07 5.44
CA GLY A 131 40.84 -6.10 4.97
C GLY A 131 39.63 -5.44 4.29
N PRO A 132 38.92 -6.16 3.40
CA PRO A 132 37.78 -5.60 2.70
C PRO A 132 36.88 -4.96 3.73
N SER A 133 36.69 -3.64 3.61
CA SER A 133 35.76 -2.91 4.44
C SER A 133 34.46 -3.70 4.39
N LYS A 134 34.02 -4.20 5.56
CA LYS A 134 32.66 -4.72 5.69
C LYS A 134 31.78 -3.55 5.31
N LYS A 135 31.36 -3.48 4.04
CA LYS A 135 30.34 -2.55 3.60
C LYS A 135 29.19 -2.81 4.55
N ALA A 136 28.87 -1.81 5.38
CA ALA A 136 27.70 -1.87 6.23
C ALA A 136 26.53 -2.31 5.32
N GLU A 137 25.93 -3.44 5.66
CA GLU A 137 24.85 -3.98 4.85
C GLU A 137 23.72 -2.96 4.96
N CYS A 138 23.32 -2.33 3.85
CA CYS A 138 22.29 -1.29 3.88
C CYS A 138 20.91 -1.94 4.07
N VAL A 139 20.71 -2.59 5.22
CA VAL A 139 19.52 -3.30 5.62
C VAL A 139 18.92 -2.55 6.80
N ILE A 140 17.64 -2.22 6.69
CA ILE A 140 16.90 -1.58 7.78
C ILE A 140 16.70 -2.59 8.91
N THR A 141 17.05 -2.18 10.12
CA THR A 141 16.91 -2.99 11.34
C THR A 141 15.76 -2.52 12.21
N SER A 142 15.41 -1.24 12.16
CA SER A 142 14.28 -0.67 12.91
C SER A 142 13.81 0.66 12.33
N VAL A 143 12.62 1.06 12.77
CA VAL A 143 12.02 2.36 12.47
C VAL A 143 11.86 3.12 13.79
N GLY A 144 12.21 4.41 13.79
CA GLY A 144 12.10 5.30 14.95
C GLY A 144 10.67 5.79 15.19
N SER A 145 10.51 6.57 16.26
CA SER A 145 9.20 7.18 16.59
C SER A 145 8.73 8.14 15.49
N PRO A 146 7.43 8.11 15.12
CA PRO A 146 6.91 9.00 14.10
C PRO A 146 6.90 10.46 14.55
N VAL A 147 7.19 11.34 13.60
CA VAL A 147 6.93 12.78 13.68
C VAL A 147 5.67 13.08 12.88
N HIS A 148 4.65 13.60 13.57
CA HIS A 148 3.45 14.12 12.91
C HIS A 148 3.78 15.47 12.25
N PHE A 149 3.41 15.62 10.98
CA PHE A 149 3.66 16.84 10.21
C PHE A 149 2.42 17.73 10.15
N VAL A 150 1.32 17.20 9.60
CA VAL A 150 0.04 17.91 9.48
C VAL A 150 -1.10 16.89 9.36
N SER A 151 -2.32 17.30 9.69
CA SER A 151 -3.53 16.52 9.43
C SER A 151 -4.44 17.23 8.43
N VAL A 152 -5.00 16.45 7.51
CA VAL A 152 -5.99 16.87 6.52
C VAL A 152 -7.26 16.05 6.65
N GLN A 153 -8.35 16.49 6.00
CA GLN A 153 -9.66 15.85 6.14
C GLN A 153 -9.75 14.50 5.41
N GLN A 154 -8.94 14.29 4.36
CA GLN A 154 -9.04 13.12 3.51
C GLN A 154 -8.37 11.89 4.14
N THR A 155 -9.13 10.80 4.30
CA THR A 155 -8.60 9.51 4.80
C THR A 155 -7.48 8.94 3.93
N PHE A 156 -7.59 9.12 2.62
CA PHE A 156 -6.62 8.62 1.62
C PHE A 156 -5.98 9.77 0.88
N GLY A 157 -4.70 9.63 0.58
CA GLY A 157 -3.94 10.55 -0.24
C GLY A 157 -2.47 10.14 -0.29
N THR A 158 -1.69 10.95 -0.99
CA THR A 158 -0.22 10.88 -0.98
C THR A 158 0.35 12.25 -0.67
N TRP A 159 1.55 12.27 -0.11
CA TRP A 159 2.34 13.48 0.04
C TRP A 159 3.78 13.17 -0.32
N MET A 160 4.35 13.98 -1.21
CA MET A 160 5.61 13.70 -1.89
C MET A 160 6.48 14.93 -1.86
N ARG A 161 7.80 14.72 -1.86
CA ARG A 161 8.82 15.76 -1.95
C ARG A 161 9.85 15.33 -2.98
N GLU A 162 10.62 16.28 -3.48
CA GLU A 162 11.69 16.00 -4.44
C GLU A 162 12.83 15.25 -3.72
N PRO A 163 13.12 13.99 -4.11
CA PRO A 163 14.17 13.20 -3.49
C PRO A 163 15.59 13.67 -3.84
N ALA A 164 15.84 14.13 -5.06
CA ALA A 164 17.20 14.38 -5.55
C ALA A 164 17.70 15.79 -5.22
N ASN A 165 16.84 16.80 -5.41
CA ASN A 165 17.18 18.20 -5.14
C ASN A 165 16.71 18.60 -3.73
N ILE A 166 17.59 18.50 -2.74
CA ILE A 166 17.27 18.83 -1.34
C ILE A 166 16.83 20.30 -1.16
N SER A 167 17.32 21.21 -2.03
CA SER A 167 16.95 22.63 -2.01
C SER A 167 15.53 22.91 -2.49
N ASP A 168 14.90 21.94 -3.16
CA ASP A 168 13.50 22.02 -3.52
C ASP A 168 12.63 21.75 -2.29
N GLU A 169 11.98 22.81 -1.80
CA GLU A 169 11.12 22.74 -0.63
C GLU A 169 9.69 22.33 -0.96
N ARG A 170 9.35 22.22 -2.26
CA ARG A 170 7.99 21.95 -2.71
C ARG A 170 7.46 20.62 -2.16
N ILE A 171 6.15 20.60 -1.93
CA ILE A 171 5.43 19.43 -1.43
C ILE A 171 4.22 19.21 -2.34
N TRP A 172 4.04 18.00 -2.82
CA TRP A 172 2.92 17.62 -3.68
C TRP A 172 1.98 16.67 -2.96
N LEU A 173 0.70 17.01 -2.90
CA LEU A 173 -0.33 16.15 -2.36
C LEU A 173 -1.30 15.69 -3.45
N THR A 174 -1.66 14.41 -3.40
CA THR A 174 -2.87 13.90 -4.08
C THR A 174 -3.90 13.55 -3.03
N MET A 175 -5.16 13.87 -3.31
CA MET A 175 -6.28 13.70 -2.38
C MET A 175 -7.18 12.58 -2.87
N HIS A 176 -7.65 11.74 -1.94
CA HIS A 176 -8.37 10.49 -2.22
C HIS A 176 -7.51 9.44 -2.94
N PHE A 177 -8.10 8.28 -3.26
CA PHE A 177 -7.46 7.21 -4.04
C PHE A 177 -7.68 7.35 -5.55
N SER A 178 -8.30 8.45 -5.99
CA SER A 178 -8.47 8.77 -7.42
C SER A 178 -8.76 10.25 -7.60
N GLY A 179 -8.17 10.87 -8.61
CA GLY A 179 -8.36 12.27 -8.94
C GLY A 179 -7.62 12.66 -10.21
N ASN A 180 -7.83 13.90 -10.66
CA ASN A 180 -7.23 14.45 -11.88
C ASN A 180 -6.38 15.69 -11.63
N SER A 181 -5.98 15.92 -10.37
CA SER A 181 -5.19 17.06 -9.97
C SER A 181 -4.27 16.76 -8.79
N VAL A 182 -3.14 17.47 -8.73
CA VAL A 182 -2.19 17.47 -7.61
C VAL A 182 -2.20 18.86 -6.99
N LYS A 183 -2.21 18.95 -5.66
CA LYS A 183 -1.93 20.19 -4.94
C LYS A 183 -0.42 20.35 -4.79
N GLU A 184 0.14 21.44 -5.27
CA GLU A 184 1.54 21.79 -5.00
C GLU A 184 1.59 22.94 -4.00
N TYR A 185 2.37 22.72 -2.94
CA TYR A 185 2.71 23.69 -1.92
C TYR A 185 4.16 24.11 -2.13
N GLU A 186 4.44 25.40 -2.00
CA GLU A 186 5.79 25.95 -2.22
C GLU A 186 6.79 25.44 -1.17
N ASN A 187 6.35 25.27 0.07
CA ASN A 187 7.15 24.80 1.20
C ASN A 187 6.24 24.32 2.34
N SER A 188 6.87 23.92 3.46
CA SER A 188 6.16 23.45 4.67
C SER A 188 5.18 24.50 5.24
N ASN A 189 5.53 25.79 5.22
CA ASN A 189 4.65 26.85 5.73
C ASN A 189 3.41 27.00 4.86
N ALA A 190 3.57 26.91 3.53
CA ALA A 190 2.46 26.90 2.60
C ALA A 190 1.51 25.72 2.85
N LEU A 191 2.05 24.52 3.18
CA LEU A 191 1.24 23.37 3.56
C LEU A 191 0.44 23.60 4.86
N LEU A 192 1.08 24.15 5.89
CA LEU A 192 0.41 24.44 7.16
C LEU A 192 -0.71 25.48 7.02
N ASN A 193 -0.55 26.43 6.10
CA ASN A 193 -1.54 27.48 5.81
C ASN A 193 -2.58 27.05 4.75
N ASP A 194 -2.51 25.80 4.25
CA ASP A 194 -3.27 25.28 3.10
C ASP A 194 -3.24 26.21 1.86
N SER A 195 -2.09 26.83 1.58
CA SER A 195 -1.86 27.70 0.42
C SER A 195 -1.17 26.90 -0.68
N TYR A 196 -1.90 26.55 -1.74
CA TYR A 196 -1.40 25.70 -2.82
C TYR A 196 -1.80 26.20 -4.21
N ARG A 197 -1.04 25.75 -5.22
CA ARG A 197 -1.44 25.79 -6.63
C ARG A 197 -1.97 24.41 -7.05
N ILE A 198 -2.92 24.40 -7.98
CA ILE A 198 -3.46 23.16 -8.55
C ILE A 198 -2.73 22.84 -9.86
N ILE A 199 -2.20 21.62 -9.95
CA ILE A 199 -1.66 21.05 -11.17
C ILE A 199 -2.64 20.02 -11.71
N ASN A 200 -3.29 20.34 -12.82
CA ASN A 200 -4.11 19.37 -13.56
C ASN A 200 -3.19 18.35 -14.25
N ILE A 201 -3.46 17.07 -14.03
CA ILE A 201 -2.70 15.96 -14.61
C ILE A 201 -3.40 15.39 -15.85
N THR A 202 -2.71 14.53 -16.59
CA THR A 202 -3.27 13.86 -17.77
C THR A 202 -4.12 12.66 -17.35
N GLY A 203 -5.41 12.70 -17.66
CA GLY A 203 -6.35 11.66 -17.23
C GLY A 203 -6.62 11.72 -15.72
N PHE A 204 -6.67 10.57 -15.06
CA PHE A 204 -6.86 10.48 -13.61
C PHE A 204 -5.86 9.48 -13.02
N PHE A 205 -5.34 9.81 -11.84
CA PHE A 205 -4.55 8.88 -11.04
C PHE A 205 -5.48 7.88 -10.32
N TYR A 206 -4.92 6.74 -9.93
CA TYR A 206 -5.60 5.77 -9.09
C TYR A 206 -4.64 5.17 -8.04
N GLY A 207 -5.16 4.88 -6.86
CA GLY A 207 -4.40 4.41 -5.70
C GLY A 207 -3.66 5.55 -4.99
N CYS A 208 -2.68 5.15 -4.18
CA CYS A 208 -1.84 6.05 -3.37
C CYS A 208 -0.34 5.72 -3.53
N GLY A 209 0.04 5.05 -4.63
CA GLY A 209 1.40 4.59 -4.89
C GLY A 209 2.18 5.48 -5.87
N HIS A 210 2.02 6.80 -5.77
CA HIS A 210 2.68 7.78 -6.64
C HIS A 210 4.06 8.16 -6.11
N ALA A 211 4.95 8.61 -6.99
CA ALA A 211 6.25 9.14 -6.60
C ALA A 211 6.60 10.40 -7.39
N VAL A 212 7.41 11.27 -6.80
CA VAL A 212 8.06 12.40 -7.49
C VAL A 212 9.56 12.13 -7.55
N GLN A 213 10.18 12.38 -8.69
CA GLN A 213 11.62 12.31 -8.89
C GLN A 213 11.99 13.24 -10.05
N ASN A 214 13.02 14.07 -9.87
CA ASN A 214 13.55 14.97 -10.91
C ASN A 214 12.48 15.85 -11.57
N ASN A 215 11.58 16.43 -10.76
CA ASN A 215 10.45 17.26 -11.21
C ASN A 215 9.42 16.52 -12.10
N HIS A 216 9.42 15.18 -12.10
CA HIS A 216 8.39 14.35 -12.73
C HIS A 216 7.54 13.63 -11.68
N LEU A 217 6.23 13.62 -11.92
CA LEU A 217 5.26 12.79 -11.19
C LEU A 217 5.06 11.46 -11.93
N TYR A 218 5.20 10.36 -11.20
CA TYR A 218 4.97 9.00 -11.68
C TYR A 218 3.69 8.43 -11.06
N TYR A 219 2.71 8.05 -11.89
CA TYR A 219 1.41 7.59 -11.39
C TYR A 219 0.72 6.62 -12.36
N GLN A 220 -0.14 5.77 -11.82
CA GLN A 220 -1.02 4.92 -12.62
C GLN A 220 -2.08 5.76 -13.33
N LYS A 221 -2.20 5.63 -14.65
CA LYS A 221 -3.39 6.07 -15.39
C LYS A 221 -4.55 5.15 -15.02
N GLY A 222 -5.52 5.67 -14.28
CA GLY A 222 -6.55 4.84 -13.67
C GLY A 222 -7.37 4.04 -14.68
N GLY A 223 -7.76 2.84 -14.28
CA GLY A 223 -8.47 1.87 -15.14
C GLY A 223 -7.58 1.20 -16.20
N THR A 224 -6.28 1.47 -16.21
CA THR A 224 -5.32 0.88 -17.15
C THR A 224 -4.07 0.35 -16.44
N ASN A 225 -3.31 -0.50 -17.10
CA ASN A 225 -1.98 -0.98 -16.70
C ASN A 225 -0.86 -0.06 -17.21
N VAL A 226 -1.14 1.24 -17.30
CA VAL A 226 -0.21 2.23 -17.82
C VAL A 226 0.24 3.14 -16.70
N ILE A 227 1.54 3.38 -16.63
CA ILE A 227 2.18 4.36 -15.75
C ILE A 227 2.55 5.58 -16.59
N LEU A 228 2.23 6.76 -16.08
CA LEU A 228 2.56 8.04 -16.70
C LEU A 228 3.70 8.70 -15.93
N LYS A 229 4.64 9.27 -16.67
CA LYS A 229 5.70 10.17 -16.19
C LYS A 229 5.35 11.58 -16.65
N LEU A 230 4.86 12.44 -15.78
CA LEU A 230 4.41 13.79 -16.12
C LEU A 230 5.35 14.83 -15.51
N GLY A 231 5.91 15.73 -16.33
CA GLY A 231 6.65 16.89 -15.84
C GLY A 231 5.73 17.81 -15.04
N LEU A 232 6.12 18.18 -13.83
CA LEU A 232 5.33 19.04 -12.94
C LEU A 232 5.28 20.51 -13.42
N ASP A 233 6.20 20.89 -14.30
CA ASP A 233 6.18 22.11 -15.11
C ASP A 233 5.34 21.98 -16.40
N LYS A 234 4.70 20.82 -16.61
CA LYS A 234 3.92 20.41 -17.79
C LYS A 234 4.72 20.35 -19.09
N ALA A 235 6.04 20.24 -19.03
CA ALA A 235 6.89 20.23 -20.21
C ALA A 235 7.02 18.86 -20.89
N SER A 236 6.74 17.76 -20.18
CA SER A 236 7.00 16.40 -20.69
C SER A 236 5.96 15.37 -20.22
N LEU A 237 5.67 14.40 -21.09
CA LEU A 237 4.80 13.26 -20.79
C LEU A 237 5.41 11.98 -21.36
N GLY A 238 5.80 11.06 -20.49
CA GLY A 238 6.18 9.69 -20.81
C GLY A 238 5.06 8.71 -20.44
N THR A 239 5.00 7.59 -21.15
CA THR A 239 4.01 6.52 -20.94
C THR A 239 4.71 5.17 -20.95
N LEU A 240 4.41 4.34 -19.94
CA LEU A 240 4.95 3.00 -19.81
C LEU A 240 3.83 1.99 -19.60
N LEU A 241 3.72 1.00 -20.49
CA LEU A 241 2.81 -0.12 -20.36
C LEU A 241 3.44 -1.21 -19.50
N ILE A 242 2.75 -1.66 -18.45
CA ILE A 242 3.16 -2.83 -17.65
C ILE A 242 2.28 -4.01 -18.03
N GLU A 243 2.82 -4.92 -18.84
CA GLU A 243 2.12 -6.13 -19.24
C GLU A 243 1.91 -7.07 -18.05
N ASN A 244 0.87 -7.91 -18.14
CA ASN A 244 0.56 -8.93 -17.14
C ASN A 244 0.35 -8.42 -15.70
N ALA A 245 0.05 -7.13 -15.50
CA ALA A 245 -0.28 -6.56 -14.21
C ALA A 245 -1.80 -6.57 -13.92
N LEU A 246 -2.19 -6.67 -12.66
CA LEU A 246 -3.54 -6.34 -12.20
C LEU A 246 -3.71 -4.82 -12.13
N TYR A 247 -4.83 -4.30 -12.67
CA TYR A 247 -5.05 -2.84 -12.76
C TYR A 247 -6.50 -2.37 -12.59
N HIS A 248 -7.45 -3.30 -12.46
CA HIS A 248 -8.87 -3.00 -12.32
C HIS A 248 -9.61 -4.12 -11.56
N GLY A 249 -10.93 -4.00 -11.43
CA GLY A 249 -11.77 -5.05 -10.84
C GLY A 249 -11.67 -5.17 -9.31
N ARG A 250 -10.99 -4.23 -8.63
CA ARG A 250 -10.67 -4.26 -7.19
C ARG A 250 -9.69 -5.37 -6.80
N ASN A 251 -8.95 -5.90 -7.77
CA ASN A 251 -7.89 -6.87 -7.55
C ASN A 251 -6.57 -6.12 -7.25
N TYR A 252 -6.53 -5.43 -6.12
CA TYR A 252 -5.44 -4.54 -5.75
C TYR A 252 -4.14 -5.30 -5.44
N LEU A 253 -3.00 -4.67 -5.70
CA LEU A 253 -1.72 -5.03 -5.10
C LEU A 253 -1.81 -4.86 -3.58
N PHE A 254 -2.22 -3.66 -3.14
CA PHE A 254 -2.43 -3.33 -1.73
C PHE A 254 -3.89 -2.97 -1.50
N SER A 255 -4.63 -3.87 -0.86
CA SER A 255 -6.07 -3.70 -0.65
C SER A 255 -6.38 -2.57 0.33
N ASN A 256 -5.53 -2.37 1.34
CA ASN A 256 -5.71 -1.35 2.37
C ASN A 256 -5.71 0.07 1.79
N SER A 257 -4.86 0.32 0.79
CA SER A 257 -4.71 1.61 0.11
C SER A 257 -5.41 1.70 -1.25
N LYS A 258 -6.06 0.62 -1.71
CA LYS A 258 -6.66 0.50 -3.06
C LYS A 258 -5.65 0.74 -4.19
N THR A 259 -4.40 0.35 -3.98
CA THR A 259 -3.30 0.62 -4.90
C THR A 259 -3.03 -0.60 -5.79
N TYR A 260 -2.91 -0.39 -7.10
CA TYR A 260 -2.48 -1.44 -8.05
C TYR A 260 -0.98 -1.38 -8.36
N PHE A 261 -0.43 -0.18 -8.42
CA PHE A 261 0.98 0.07 -8.70
C PHE A 261 1.57 0.99 -7.64
N ASN A 262 2.72 0.63 -7.08
CA ASN A 262 3.50 1.48 -6.19
C ASN A 262 4.80 1.83 -6.88
N VAL A 263 4.97 3.10 -7.25
CA VAL A 263 6.25 3.62 -7.74
C VAL A 263 7.12 3.92 -6.52
N ALA A 264 8.39 3.54 -6.58
CA ALA A 264 9.36 3.82 -5.53
C ALA A 264 10.69 4.24 -6.17
N VAL A 265 11.41 5.14 -5.50
CA VAL A 265 12.75 5.56 -5.93
C VAL A 265 13.69 5.45 -4.76
N ASP A 266 14.83 4.81 -4.99
CA ASP A 266 15.85 4.61 -3.97
C ASP A 266 17.28 4.82 -4.52
N GLU A 267 18.31 4.49 -3.72
CA GLU A 267 19.71 4.69 -4.08
C GLU A 267 20.16 3.82 -5.27
N LYS A 268 19.33 2.85 -5.67
CA LYS A 268 19.63 1.83 -6.68
C LYS A 268 18.81 1.98 -7.94
N GLY A 269 17.70 2.73 -7.91
CA GLY A 269 16.98 3.08 -9.13
C GLY A 269 15.53 3.48 -8.92
N LEU A 270 14.81 3.50 -10.04
CA LEU A 270 13.37 3.68 -10.12
C LEU A 270 12.70 2.31 -10.24
N TRP A 271 11.69 2.08 -9.41
CA TRP A 271 11.02 0.79 -9.27
C TRP A 271 9.51 0.95 -9.37
N ILE A 272 8.84 -0.07 -9.91
CA ILE A 272 7.39 -0.15 -9.93
C ILE A 272 6.98 -1.51 -9.38
N ILE A 273 6.37 -1.51 -8.20
CA ILE A 273 5.80 -2.69 -7.55
C ILE A 273 4.38 -2.87 -8.09
N TYR A 274 4.05 -4.08 -8.54
CA TYR A 274 2.72 -4.43 -9.04
C TYR A 274 2.41 -5.89 -8.73
N ALA A 275 1.14 -6.27 -8.86
CA ALA A 275 0.72 -7.66 -8.74
C ALA A 275 0.55 -8.29 -10.12
N SER A 276 1.09 -9.48 -10.31
CA SER A 276 0.89 -10.31 -11.49
C SER A 276 -0.58 -10.68 -11.66
N SER A 277 -1.06 -10.64 -12.90
CA SER A 277 -2.42 -11.03 -13.30
C SER A 277 -2.60 -12.53 -13.49
N THR A 278 -1.51 -13.31 -13.47
CA THR A 278 -1.55 -14.76 -13.68
C THR A 278 -1.54 -15.54 -12.37
N ASP A 279 -0.65 -15.18 -11.44
CA ASP A 279 -0.39 -15.90 -10.19
C ASP A 279 -0.56 -15.03 -8.94
N GLU A 280 -0.90 -13.75 -9.08
CA GLU A 280 -1.13 -12.79 -8.00
C GLU A 280 0.08 -12.57 -7.07
N ASN A 281 1.28 -12.93 -7.52
CA ASN A 281 2.53 -12.63 -6.84
C ASN A 281 2.93 -11.16 -7.05
N ILE A 282 3.65 -10.61 -6.08
CA ILE A 282 4.26 -9.29 -6.17
C ILE A 282 5.46 -9.35 -7.12
N ILE A 283 5.44 -8.51 -8.14
CA ILE A 283 6.50 -8.30 -9.12
C ILE A 283 7.03 -6.88 -8.95
N VAL A 284 8.34 -6.71 -9.12
CA VAL A 284 8.97 -5.39 -9.17
C VAL A 284 9.60 -5.19 -10.55
N ALA A 285 9.19 -4.15 -11.27
CA ALA A 285 9.87 -3.71 -12.49
C ALA A 285 10.97 -2.71 -12.13
N HIS A 286 12.19 -2.96 -12.58
CA HIS A 286 13.31 -2.01 -12.55
C HIS A 286 13.25 -1.14 -13.80
N ILE A 287 13.23 0.18 -13.63
CA ILE A 287 12.95 1.13 -14.71
C ILE A 287 14.19 1.94 -15.03
N ASP A 288 14.46 2.09 -16.33
CA ASP A 288 15.41 3.06 -16.84
C ASP A 288 14.74 4.45 -16.82
N GLU A 289 15.24 5.38 -16.01
CA GLU A 289 14.59 6.67 -15.80
C GLU A 289 14.62 7.57 -17.05
N GLU A 290 15.71 7.53 -17.82
CA GLU A 290 15.93 8.39 -18.99
C GLU A 290 14.99 8.01 -20.13
N THR A 291 14.97 6.73 -20.49
CA THR A 291 14.12 6.19 -21.55
C THR A 291 12.69 5.89 -21.10
N PHE A 292 12.46 5.86 -19.78
CA PHE A 292 11.21 5.46 -19.14
C PHE A 292 10.71 4.09 -19.62
N SER A 293 11.62 3.10 -19.59
CA SER A 293 11.38 1.73 -20.07
C SER A 293 11.74 0.69 -19.00
N VAL A 294 11.18 -0.52 -19.11
CA VAL A 294 11.50 -1.60 -18.17
C VAL A 294 12.86 -2.22 -18.54
N ILE A 295 13.78 -2.23 -17.58
CA ILE A 295 15.07 -2.94 -17.67
C ILE A 295 14.85 -4.44 -17.38
N ARG A 296 14.14 -4.76 -16.29
CA ARG A 296 13.80 -6.13 -15.92
C ARG A 296 12.58 -6.22 -15.02
N HIS A 297 11.94 -7.38 -15.03
CA HIS A 297 10.90 -7.78 -14.09
C HIS A 297 11.47 -8.79 -13.08
N ILE A 298 11.23 -8.55 -11.80
CA ILE A 298 11.74 -9.37 -10.69
C ILE A 298 10.54 -10.00 -9.99
N ASN A 299 10.41 -11.32 -10.09
CA ASN A 299 9.36 -12.05 -9.39
C ASN A 299 9.81 -12.37 -7.96
N THR A 300 9.11 -11.79 -6.99
CA THR A 300 9.45 -11.98 -5.57
C THR A 300 8.88 -13.27 -5.00
N THR A 301 7.99 -13.94 -5.74
CA THR A 301 7.20 -15.11 -5.32
C THR A 301 6.31 -14.87 -4.09
N TYR A 302 6.23 -13.61 -3.62
CA TYR A 302 5.45 -13.25 -2.44
C TYR A 302 4.00 -12.94 -2.86
N PRO A 303 3.00 -13.63 -2.29
CA PRO A 303 1.62 -13.43 -2.68
C PRO A 303 1.09 -12.10 -2.15
N LYS A 304 0.43 -11.31 -3.00
CA LYS A 304 -0.12 -9.99 -2.61
C LYS A 304 -1.12 -10.07 -1.43
N SER A 305 -1.76 -11.23 -1.23
CA SER A 305 -2.71 -11.47 -0.14
C SER A 305 -2.10 -11.38 1.26
N LYS A 306 -0.77 -11.42 1.38
CA LYS A 306 -0.06 -11.28 2.66
C LYS A 306 0.50 -9.88 2.89
N ALA A 307 0.42 -8.99 1.89
CA ALA A 307 1.00 -7.65 1.95
C ALA A 307 -0.05 -6.60 2.32
N GLY A 308 0.25 -5.77 3.31
CA GLY A 308 -0.51 -4.54 3.58
C GLY A 308 -0.10 -3.41 2.64
N ASN A 309 1.22 -3.16 2.56
CA ASN A 309 1.90 -2.13 1.80
C ASN A 309 3.38 -2.52 1.60
N ALA A 310 4.16 -1.73 0.88
CA ALA A 310 5.59 -1.94 0.72
C ALA A 310 6.36 -0.66 0.41
N PHE A 311 7.67 -0.68 0.65
CA PHE A 311 8.60 0.37 0.22
C PHE A 311 9.93 -0.25 -0.21
N ILE A 312 10.78 0.52 -0.89
CA ILE A 312 12.11 0.07 -1.34
C ILE A 312 13.16 1.06 -0.82
N ALA A 313 14.23 0.53 -0.23
CA ALA A 313 15.40 1.29 0.19
C ALA A 313 16.66 0.45 -0.09
N CYS A 314 17.74 1.07 -0.58
CA CYS A 314 19.02 0.40 -0.84
C CYS A 314 18.97 -0.86 -1.74
N GLY A 315 17.98 -0.97 -2.61
CA GLY A 315 17.72 -2.09 -3.52
C GLY A 315 16.98 -3.24 -2.86
N ILE A 316 16.42 -3.03 -1.67
CA ILE A 316 15.68 -4.03 -0.90
C ILE A 316 14.23 -3.59 -0.80
N MET A 317 13.32 -4.45 -1.23
CA MET A 317 11.89 -4.28 -1.01
C MET A 317 11.52 -4.78 0.38
N TYR A 318 10.83 -3.96 1.16
CA TYR A 318 10.28 -4.27 2.48
C TYR A 318 8.76 -4.28 2.41
N VAL A 319 8.14 -5.37 2.86
CA VAL A 319 6.68 -5.59 2.78
C VAL A 319 6.09 -5.69 4.19
N THR A 320 5.03 -4.91 4.44
CA THR A 320 4.30 -4.94 5.70
C THR A 320 3.34 -6.12 5.74
N ASP A 321 3.02 -6.56 6.96
CA ASP A 321 1.90 -7.46 7.19
C ASP A 321 0.56 -6.81 6.80
N THR A 322 -0.50 -7.61 6.69
CA THR A 322 -1.84 -7.14 6.29
C THR A 322 -2.46 -6.05 7.19
N LYS A 323 -1.91 -5.81 8.38
CA LYS A 323 -2.33 -4.76 9.32
C LYS A 323 -1.48 -3.49 9.21
N ASP A 324 -0.45 -3.49 8.36
CA ASP A 324 0.48 -2.39 8.21
C ASP A 324 1.19 -1.99 9.52
N MET A 325 1.51 -2.96 10.37
CA MET A 325 2.13 -2.73 11.69
C MET A 325 3.58 -3.20 11.74
N THR A 326 3.94 -4.22 10.97
CA THR A 326 5.25 -4.86 11.02
C THR A 326 5.73 -5.14 9.62
N VAL A 327 6.98 -4.80 9.31
CA VAL A 327 7.66 -5.34 8.13
C VAL A 327 7.95 -6.81 8.39
N SER A 328 7.38 -7.68 7.57
CA SER A 328 7.38 -9.14 7.79
C SER A 328 8.03 -9.94 6.67
N PHE A 329 8.42 -9.26 5.60
CA PHE A 329 9.13 -9.84 4.46
C PHE A 329 10.04 -8.79 3.84
N ALA A 330 11.23 -9.22 3.41
CA ALA A 330 12.16 -8.40 2.66
C ALA A 330 12.81 -9.18 1.51
N PHE A 331 13.09 -8.49 0.42
CA PHE A 331 13.62 -9.09 -0.81
C PHE A 331 14.69 -8.19 -1.42
N ASP A 332 15.91 -8.70 -1.55
CA ASP A 332 17.00 -8.03 -2.26
C ASP A 332 16.72 -8.12 -3.77
N LEU A 333 16.39 -6.97 -4.38
CA LEU A 333 16.01 -6.87 -5.79
C LEU A 333 17.21 -7.02 -6.73
N LEU A 334 18.43 -6.77 -6.24
CA LEU A 334 19.64 -6.87 -7.03
C LEU A 334 20.18 -8.30 -7.04
N LYS A 335 20.04 -9.01 -5.91
CA LYS A 335 20.42 -10.43 -5.78
C LYS A 335 19.26 -11.40 -6.03
N GLU A 336 18.05 -10.88 -6.21
CA GLU A 336 16.81 -11.63 -6.43
C GLU A 336 16.58 -12.72 -5.39
N LYS A 337 16.77 -12.35 -4.12
CA LYS A 337 16.73 -13.28 -3.00
C LYS A 337 16.00 -12.67 -1.80
N GLN A 338 15.17 -13.46 -1.16
CA GLN A 338 14.62 -13.11 0.15
C GLN A 338 15.74 -12.94 1.18
N ILE A 339 15.63 -11.90 2.00
CA ILE A 339 16.50 -11.67 3.15
C ILE A 339 15.68 -11.66 4.45
N ASP A 340 16.35 -11.95 5.56
CA ASP A 340 15.71 -11.92 6.88
C ASP A 340 15.72 -10.49 7.42
N ALA A 341 14.59 -9.80 7.32
CA ALA A 341 14.38 -8.50 7.95
C ALA A 341 12.95 -8.42 8.49
N ARG A 342 12.84 -8.21 9.80
CA ARG A 342 11.56 -8.08 10.50
C ARG A 342 11.68 -7.04 11.60
N PHE A 343 10.82 -6.03 11.54
CA PHE A 343 10.79 -4.94 12.53
C PHE A 343 9.41 -4.29 12.58
N GLU A 344 9.11 -3.67 13.72
CA GLU A 344 7.90 -2.88 13.89
C GLU A 344 7.96 -1.61 13.05
N LEU A 345 6.89 -1.31 12.32
CA LEU A 345 6.74 -0.08 11.54
C LEU A 345 6.03 0.99 12.39
N ARG A 346 4.89 0.64 12.97
CA ARG A 346 4.03 1.56 13.73
C ARG A 346 3.10 0.79 14.66
N SER A 347 2.63 1.47 15.71
CA SER A 347 1.63 0.95 16.65
C SER A 347 0.19 1.33 16.31
N SER A 348 -0.01 2.37 15.47
CA SER A 348 -1.33 2.82 15.05
C SER A 348 -2.05 1.75 14.21
N GLN A 349 -3.36 1.62 14.41
CA GLN A 349 -4.24 0.76 13.59
C GLN A 349 -5.05 1.56 12.57
N SER A 350 -4.75 2.85 12.43
CA SER A 350 -5.38 3.69 11.39
C SER A 350 -5.08 3.12 9.99
N VAL A 351 -5.95 3.44 9.04
CA VAL A 351 -5.74 3.07 7.63
C VAL A 351 -4.46 3.73 7.11
N LEU A 352 -3.54 2.92 6.59
CA LEU A 352 -2.32 3.38 5.92
C LEU A 352 -2.58 3.52 4.42
N ALA A 353 -2.70 4.75 3.94
CA ALA A 353 -2.94 5.04 2.53
C ALA A 353 -1.64 5.03 1.71
N MET A 354 -0.56 5.61 2.24
CA MET A 354 0.73 5.71 1.56
C MET A 354 1.84 5.29 2.52
N LEU A 355 2.84 4.58 1.99
CA LEU A 355 4.11 4.28 2.63
C LEU A 355 5.19 4.41 1.56
N SER A 356 6.14 5.32 1.75
CA SER A 356 7.23 5.54 0.80
C SER A 356 8.52 5.83 1.54
N TYR A 357 9.62 5.22 1.12
CA TYR A 357 10.95 5.67 1.51
C TYR A 357 11.32 6.93 0.73
N SER A 358 12.06 7.83 1.36
CA SER A 358 12.57 9.07 0.78
C SER A 358 14.09 9.09 0.86
N LEU A 359 14.74 9.14 -0.31
CA LEU A 359 16.19 9.29 -0.42
C LEU A 359 16.71 10.62 0.11
N ARG A 360 15.85 11.64 0.12
CA ARG A 360 16.17 13.02 0.51
C ARG A 360 16.76 13.08 1.91
N ASP A 361 16.15 12.34 2.81
CA ASP A 361 16.35 12.42 4.26
C ASP A 361 16.35 11.04 4.93
N LYS A 362 16.32 9.96 4.12
CA LYS A 362 16.36 8.57 4.57
C LYS A 362 15.27 8.22 5.57
N ASN A 363 14.08 8.78 5.38
CA ASN A 363 12.93 8.56 6.24
C ASN A 363 11.81 7.84 5.47
N LEU A 364 10.85 7.26 6.20
CA LEU A 364 9.59 6.79 5.63
C LEU A 364 8.55 7.90 5.76
N TYR A 365 7.87 8.19 4.65
CA TYR A 365 6.76 9.11 4.56
C TYR A 365 5.48 8.29 4.49
N THR A 366 4.50 8.65 5.32
CA THR A 366 3.23 7.92 5.38
C THR A 366 2.03 8.85 5.39
N TRP A 367 0.91 8.33 4.92
CA TRP A 367 -0.40 8.95 5.07
C TRP A 367 -1.31 8.02 5.86
N GLU A 368 -1.65 8.41 7.08
CA GLU A 368 -2.36 7.58 8.05
C GLU A 368 -3.68 8.22 8.45
N ASN A 369 -4.78 7.83 7.78
CA ASN A 369 -6.12 8.39 8.02
C ASN A 369 -6.13 9.94 8.05
N GLY A 370 -5.48 10.57 7.08
CA GLY A 370 -5.38 12.03 6.98
C GLY A 370 -4.20 12.65 7.72
N SER A 371 -3.43 11.89 8.51
CA SER A 371 -2.21 12.37 9.15
C SER A 371 -0.98 12.08 8.28
N LEU A 372 -0.21 13.12 7.97
CA LEU A 372 1.08 13.01 7.29
C LEU A 372 2.16 12.78 8.34
N MET A 373 2.82 11.62 8.29
CA MET A 373 3.82 11.23 9.30
C MET A 373 5.16 10.90 8.66
N VAL A 374 6.24 11.23 9.35
CA VAL A 374 7.62 10.90 8.98
C VAL A 374 8.21 9.97 10.02
N TYR A 375 8.82 8.87 9.57
CA TYR A 375 9.48 7.92 10.45
C TYR A 375 10.98 7.86 10.14
N PRO A 376 11.86 8.10 11.13
CA PRO A 376 13.29 7.85 11.00
C PRO A 376 13.59 6.38 10.73
N VAL A 377 14.55 6.10 9.85
CA VAL A 377 14.99 4.73 9.53
C VAL A 377 16.38 4.48 10.11
N HIS A 378 16.57 3.30 10.72
CA HIS A 378 17.89 2.87 11.20
C HIS A 378 18.40 1.70 10.37
N PHE A 379 19.59 1.88 9.80
CA PHE A 379 20.31 0.86 9.04
C PHE A 379 21.30 0.10 9.93
N GLY A 380 21.55 -1.17 9.62
CA GLY A 380 22.44 -2.08 10.35
C GLY A 380 23.92 -1.98 10.01
#